data_AF-A0A1G3PTK9-F1
#
_entry.id   AF-A0A1G3PTK9-F1
#
_cell.length_a   1.000
_cell.length_b   1.000
_cell.length_c   1.000
_cell.angle_alpha   90.00
_cell.angle_beta   90.00
_cell.angle_gamma   90.00
#
_symmetry.space_group_name_H-M   'P 1'
#
loop_
_entity.id
_entity.type
_entity.pdbx_description
1 polymer ?
#
loop_
_entity_poly.entity_id
_entity_poly.type
_entity_poly.pdbx_seq_one_letter_code
_entity_poly.pdbx_strand_id
1 'polypeptide(L)'
;MPLYILGHELTHAAGVLVFSGKVYKISVHKEFGYTETDTNNLAIRMAPYFFPLWIFILLAVQYSVLIYYYTNRLAPENFCRLCFGISGFLHAHFFYFTVMLLARNPEDTHASGIALSFVFLLNLLLLFTALFLFLSVNASALIKRFML
;
A
#
# COMPACT_ATOMS: atom_id res chain seq x y z
N MET A 1 13.83 -8.01 4.11
CA MET A 1 12.90 -8.32 5.22
C MET A 1 12.85 -7.23 6.28
N PRO A 2 13.97 -6.81 6.91
CA PRO A 2 13.90 -5.99 8.13
C PRO A 2 13.26 -4.61 7.93
N LEU A 3 13.52 -3.95 6.80
CA LEU A 3 12.89 -2.66 6.48
C LEU A 3 11.36 -2.79 6.39
N TYR A 4 10.87 -3.90 5.83
CA TYR A 4 9.44 -4.16 5.72
C TYR A 4 8.80 -4.40 7.08
N ILE A 5 9.43 -5.26 7.91
CA ILE A 5 8.98 -5.52 9.29
C ILE A 5 8.97 -4.21 10.08
N LEU A 6 10.00 -3.38 9.93
CA LEU A 6 10.04 -2.05 10.53
C LEU A 6 8.85 -1.19 10.09
N GLY A 7 8.51 -1.17 8.80
CA GLY A 7 7.34 -0.45 8.31
C GLY A 7 6.02 -0.96 8.89
N HIS A 8 5.89 -2.28 9.03
CA HIS A 8 4.73 -2.92 9.65
C HIS A 8 4.57 -2.49 11.11
N GLU A 9 5.63 -2.57 11.92
CA GLU A 9 5.63 -2.14 13.32
C GLU A 9 5.42 -0.62 13.45
N LEU A 10 6.03 0.19 12.58
CA LEU A 10 5.82 1.63 12.56
C LEU A 10 4.37 2.00 12.23
N THR A 11 3.71 1.25 11.34
CA THR A 11 2.29 1.48 11.07
C THR A 11 1.42 1.16 12.30
N HIS A 12 1.73 0.10 13.06
CA HIS A 12 1.04 -0.16 14.33
C HIS A 12 1.26 0.98 15.32
N ALA A 13 2.50 1.41 15.51
CA ALA A 13 2.86 2.51 16.38
C ALA A 13 2.14 3.81 15.98
N ALA A 14 2.08 4.12 14.68
CA ALA A 14 1.35 5.28 14.17
C ALA A 14 -0.16 5.17 14.48
N GLY A 15 -0.75 3.98 14.32
CA GLY A 15 -2.13 3.71 14.70
C GLY A 15 -2.38 3.98 16.18
N VAL A 16 -1.50 3.50 17.07
CA VAL A 16 -1.60 3.73 18.52
C VAL A 16 -1.62 5.22 18.84
N LEU A 17 -0.73 5.99 18.22
CA LEU A 17 -0.68 7.45 18.41
C LEU A 17 -1.96 8.14 17.93
N VAL A 18 -2.53 7.73 16.79
CA VAL A 18 -3.81 8.26 16.27
C VAL A 18 -4.95 8.00 17.26
N PHE A 19 -4.96 6.85 17.93
CA PHE A 19 -5.94 6.51 18.96
C PHE A 19 -5.54 6.99 20.36
N SER A 20 -4.59 7.93 20.46
CA SER A 20 -4.13 8.54 21.73
C SER A 20 -3.55 7.55 22.75
N GLY A 21 -3.05 6.41 22.29
CA GLY A 21 -2.30 5.46 23.11
C GLY A 21 -0.82 5.80 23.22
N LYS A 22 -0.09 4.98 23.97
CA LYS A 22 1.35 5.10 24.19
C LYS A 22 2.07 3.92 23.57
N VAL A 23 3.15 4.22 22.85
CA VAL A 23 4.10 3.24 22.33
C VAL A 23 5.30 3.24 23.26
N TYR A 24 5.56 2.11 23.90
CA TYR A 24 6.68 1.94 24.84
C TYR A 24 7.95 1.52 24.13
N LYS A 25 7.83 0.62 23.16
CA LYS A 25 8.97 0.03 22.47
C LYS A 25 8.58 -0.50 21.10
N ILE A 26 9.48 -0.33 20.13
CA ILE A 26 9.42 -1.00 18.83
C ILE A 26 10.69 -1.83 18.70
N SER A 27 10.54 -3.12 18.42
CA SER A 27 11.65 -4.05 18.21
C SER A 27 11.52 -4.71 16.85
N VAL A 28 12.62 -4.73 16.09
CA VAL A 28 12.67 -5.35 14.75
C VAL A 28 13.81 -6.35 14.72
N HIS A 29 13.47 -7.59 14.38
CA HIS A 29 14.41 -8.68 14.17
C HIS A 29 14.42 -9.08 12.68
N LYS A 30 15.27 -10.04 12.33
CA LYS A 30 15.40 -10.49 10.93
C LYS A 30 14.12 -11.10 10.36
N GLU A 31 13.34 -11.76 11.21
CA GLU A 31 12.19 -12.59 10.81
C GLU A 31 10.86 -12.12 11.40
N PHE A 32 10.89 -11.37 12.51
CA PHE A 32 9.71 -10.88 13.22
C PHE A 32 9.95 -9.49 13.79
N GLY A 33 8.88 -8.82 14.18
CA GLY A 33 8.89 -7.55 14.90
C GLY A 33 7.81 -7.56 15.98
N TYR A 34 7.86 -6.60 16.88
CA TYR A 34 6.74 -6.32 17.77
C TYR A 34 6.75 -4.87 18.24
N THR A 35 5.56 -4.36 18.52
CA THR A 35 5.32 -3.03 19.07
C THR A 35 4.62 -3.17 20.43
N GLU A 36 5.27 -2.69 21.49
CA GLU A 36 4.75 -2.72 22.86
C GLU A 36 3.96 -1.44 23.14
N THR A 37 2.67 -1.60 23.49
CA THR A 37 1.71 -0.48 23.60
C THR A 37 0.73 -0.70 24.76
N ASP A 38 0.07 0.37 25.20
CA ASP A 38 -1.01 0.30 26.21
C ASP A 38 -2.39 -0.02 25.63
N THR A 39 -2.55 0.08 24.31
CA THR A 39 -3.80 -0.16 23.60
C THR A 39 -3.55 -0.85 22.25
N ASN A 40 -4.45 -1.76 21.89
CA ASN A 40 -4.41 -2.47 20.61
C ASN A 40 -5.82 -2.89 20.17
N ASN A 41 -6.61 -1.92 19.72
CA ASN A 41 -7.94 -2.17 19.16
C ASN A 41 -7.86 -2.78 17.74
N LEU A 42 -9.01 -3.19 17.18
CA LEU A 42 -9.08 -3.80 15.86
C LEU A 42 -8.46 -2.91 14.76
N ALA A 43 -8.70 -1.59 14.79
CA ALA A 43 -8.17 -0.67 13.79
C ALA A 43 -6.63 -0.55 13.86
N ILE A 44 -6.07 -0.52 15.07
CA ILE A 44 -4.61 -0.54 15.30
C ILE A 44 -4.00 -1.85 14.80
N ARG A 45 -4.61 -2.99 15.16
CA ARG A 45 -4.17 -4.32 14.71
C ARG A 45 -4.21 -4.45 13.20
N MET A 46 -5.22 -3.86 12.57
CA MET A 46 -5.38 -3.95 11.12
C MET A 46 -4.60 -2.88 10.35
N ALA A 47 -4.06 -1.86 11.02
CA ALA A 47 -3.45 -0.71 10.37
C ALA A 47 -2.39 -1.08 9.31
N PRO A 48 -1.47 -2.04 9.52
CA PRO A 48 -0.47 -2.40 8.50
C PRO A 48 -1.06 -3.05 7.24
N TYR A 49 -2.25 -3.63 7.34
CA TYR A 49 -2.97 -4.24 6.23
C TYR A 49 -3.79 -3.23 5.42
N PHE A 50 -3.98 -2.01 5.94
CA PHE A 50 -4.62 -0.90 5.23
C PHE A 50 -3.62 0.17 4.78
N PHE A 51 -2.63 0.47 5.62
CA PHE A 51 -1.73 1.61 5.50
C PHE A 51 -0.26 1.19 5.56
N PRO A 52 0.25 0.47 4.55
CA PRO A 52 1.66 0.14 4.43
C PRO A 52 2.51 1.42 4.33
N LEU A 53 3.22 1.76 5.41
CA LEU A 53 3.91 3.05 5.54
C LEU A 53 4.81 3.37 4.35
N TRP A 54 5.61 2.40 3.90
CA TRP A 54 6.53 2.59 2.78
C TRP A 54 5.84 2.90 1.46
N ILE A 55 4.70 2.25 1.19
CA ILE A 55 3.95 2.46 -0.05
C ILE A 55 3.31 3.83 -0.03
N PHE A 56 2.78 4.27 1.12
CA PHE A 56 2.26 5.63 1.28
C PHE A 56 3.34 6.69 1.06
N ILE A 57 4.54 6.50 1.62
CA ILE A 57 5.68 7.42 1.39
C ILE A 57 6.03 7.47 -0.10
N LEU A 58 6.14 6.32 -0.77
CA LEU A 58 6.46 6.25 -2.20
C LEU A 58 5.38 6.92 -3.07
N LEU A 59 4.11 6.67 -2.78
CA LEU A 59 2.99 7.31 -3.48
C LEU A 59 2.94 8.81 -3.21
N ALA A 60 3.22 9.27 -1.99
CA ALA A 60 3.29 10.69 -1.66
C ALA A 60 4.39 11.38 -2.46
N VAL A 61 5.60 10.81 -2.48
CA VAL A 61 6.72 11.32 -3.29
C VAL A 61 6.35 11.34 -4.77
N GLN A 62 5.82 10.24 -5.30
CA GLN A 62 5.40 10.16 -6.69
C GLN A 62 4.35 11.23 -7.03
N TYR A 63 3.37 11.44 -6.16
CA TYR A 63 2.31 12.42 -6.37
C TYR A 63 2.85 13.85 -6.29
N SER A 64 3.79 14.14 -5.38
CA SER A 64 4.49 15.43 -5.33
C SER A 64 5.25 15.72 -6.62
N VAL A 65 5.96 14.72 -7.16
CA VAL A 65 6.65 14.83 -8.45
C VAL A 65 5.63 15.05 -9.58
N LEU A 66 4.52 14.30 -9.59
CA LEU A 66 3.47 14.46 -10.59
C LEU A 66 2.90 15.88 -10.59
N ILE A 67 2.55 16.43 -9.42
CA ILE A 67 2.07 17.81 -9.27
C ILE A 67 3.11 18.78 -9.80
N TYR A 68 4.37 18.66 -9.38
CA TYR A 68 5.43 19.57 -9.80
C TYR A 68 5.57 19.63 -11.33
N TYR A 69 5.66 18.49 -12.00
CA TYR A 69 5.82 18.45 -13.46
C TYR A 69 4.57 18.95 -14.19
N TYR A 70 3.37 18.65 -13.68
CA TYR A 70 2.13 19.09 -14.29
C TYR A 70 1.93 20.61 -14.15
N THR A 71 2.12 21.16 -12.95
CA THR A 71 1.98 22.60 -12.67
C THR A 71 2.98 23.44 -13.46
N ASN A 72 4.22 22.96 -13.62
CA ASN A 72 5.24 23.66 -14.39
C ASN A 72 5.17 23.38 -15.90
N ARG A 73 4.18 22.62 -16.39
CA ARG A 73 4.05 22.22 -17.80
C ARG A 73 5.29 21.52 -18.35
N LEU A 74 6.00 20.79 -17.49
CA LEU A 74 7.22 20.03 -17.82
C LEU A 74 6.94 18.55 -18.08
N ALA A 75 5.70 18.09 -17.88
CA ALA A 75 5.34 16.68 -17.97
C ALA A 75 5.55 16.10 -19.39
N PRO A 76 6.45 15.10 -19.55
CA PRO A 76 6.65 14.45 -20.84
C PRO A 76 5.40 13.76 -21.39
N GLU A 77 5.37 13.54 -22.70
CA GLU A 77 4.38 12.65 -23.31
C GLU A 77 4.52 11.25 -22.69
N ASN A 78 3.43 10.68 -22.18
CA ASN A 78 3.37 9.44 -21.38
C ASN A 78 3.68 9.54 -19.88
N PHE A 79 4.03 10.70 -19.33
CA PHE A 79 4.41 10.79 -17.91
C PHE A 79 3.32 10.31 -16.95
N CYS A 80 2.08 10.74 -17.15
CA CYS A 80 0.94 10.27 -16.34
C CYS A 80 0.70 8.76 -16.48
N ARG A 81 0.94 8.18 -17.67
CA ARG A 81 0.81 6.73 -17.91
C ARG A 81 1.88 5.96 -17.13
N LEU A 82 3.11 6.46 -17.11
CA LEU A 82 4.20 5.87 -16.33
C LEU A 82 3.88 5.91 -14.84
N CYS A 83 3.47 7.06 -14.32
CA CYS A 83 3.04 7.21 -12.93
C CYS A 83 1.92 6.23 -12.58
N PHE A 84 0.90 6.11 -13.43
CA PHE A 84 -0.19 5.15 -13.21
C PHE A 84 0.31 3.70 -13.16
N GLY A 85 1.21 3.31 -14.06
CA GLY A 85 1.85 1.98 -14.06
C GLY A 85 2.66 1.71 -12.78
N ILE A 86 3.43 2.70 -12.31
CA ILE A 86 4.18 2.61 -11.05
C ILE A 86 3.22 2.44 -9.87
N SER A 87 2.13 3.22 -9.81
CA SER A 87 1.13 3.08 -8.75
C SER A 87 0.48 1.69 -8.75
N GLY A 88 0.17 1.13 -9.92
CA GLY A 88 -0.33 -0.24 -10.05
C GLY A 88 0.67 -1.29 -9.57
N PHE A 89 1.96 -1.13 -9.91
CA PHE A 89 3.03 -1.99 -9.42
C PHE A 89 3.19 -1.92 -7.89
N LEU A 90 3.18 -0.72 -7.32
CA LEU A 90 3.27 -0.53 -5.86
C LEU A 90 2.07 -1.15 -5.13
N HIS A 91 0.86 -1.06 -5.70
CA HIS A 91 -0.34 -1.71 -5.16
C HIS A 91 -0.25 -3.23 -5.24
N ALA A 92 0.23 -3.79 -6.36
CA ALA A 92 0.44 -5.23 -6.51
C ALA A 92 1.50 -5.75 -5.52
N HIS A 93 2.58 -5.00 -5.35
CA HIS A 93 3.62 -5.30 -4.36
C HIS A 93 3.04 -5.29 -2.95
N PHE A 94 2.27 -4.26 -2.60
CA PHE A 94 1.57 -4.19 -1.32
C PHE A 94 0.68 -5.42 -1.10
N PHE A 95 -0.15 -5.78 -2.08
CA PHE A 95 -1.04 -6.93 -1.99
C PHE A 95 -0.27 -8.24 -1.75
N TYR A 96 0.81 -8.48 -2.50
CA TYR A 96 1.68 -9.64 -2.28
C TYR A 96 2.20 -9.71 -0.83
N PHE A 97 2.64 -8.57 -0.30
CA PHE A 97 3.15 -8.48 1.06
C PHE A 97 2.08 -8.68 2.13
N THR A 98 0.87 -8.15 1.93
CA THR A 98 -0.29 -8.39 2.80
C THR A 98 -0.57 -9.90 2.89
N VAL A 99 -0.58 -10.63 1.77
CA VAL A 99 -0.77 -12.08 1.77
C VAL A 99 0.35 -12.80 2.53
N MET A 100 1.60 -12.39 2.33
CA MET A 100 2.75 -13.00 3.02
C MET A 100 2.77 -12.73 4.53
N LEU A 101 2.31 -11.56 4.97
CA LEU A 101 2.16 -11.27 6.40
C LEU A 101 1.06 -12.09 7.04
N LEU A 102 -0.09 -12.23 6.37
CA LEU A 102 -1.19 -13.04 6.89
C LEU A 102 -0.78 -14.49 7.12
N ALA A 103 0.05 -15.05 6.21
CA ALA A 103 0.60 -16.38 6.38
C ALA A 103 1.57 -16.51 7.58
N ARG A 104 2.16 -15.39 8.04
CA ARG A 104 3.17 -15.37 9.12
C ARG A 104 2.60 -15.01 10.49
N ASN A 105 1.48 -14.27 10.52
CA ASN A 105 0.82 -13.81 11.74
C ASN A 105 -0.57 -14.45 11.88
N PRO A 106 -0.65 -15.73 12.28
CA PRO A 106 -1.93 -16.42 12.43
C PRO A 106 -2.82 -15.77 13.50
N GLU A 107 -2.24 -15.17 14.54
CA GLU A 107 -2.97 -14.48 15.61
C GLU A 107 -3.84 -13.33 15.09
N ASP A 108 -3.33 -12.54 14.15
CA ASP A 108 -4.07 -11.45 13.49
C ASP A 108 -5.23 -12.00 12.64
N THR A 109 -5.00 -13.13 11.99
CA THR A 109 -6.01 -13.78 11.13
C THR A 109 -7.20 -14.28 11.94
N HIS A 110 -6.95 -14.96 13.06
CA HIS A 110 -8.01 -15.49 13.91
C HIS A 110 -8.84 -14.38 14.58
N ALA A 111 -8.19 -13.27 14.95
CA ALA A 111 -8.85 -12.20 15.67
C ALA A 111 -9.53 -11.14 14.76
N SER A 112 -9.26 -11.16 13.45
CA SER A 112 -9.73 -10.13 12.50
C SER A 112 -10.27 -10.66 11.17
N GLY A 113 -10.59 -11.96 11.08
CA GLY A 113 -10.88 -12.69 9.84
C GLY A 113 -11.89 -12.02 8.88
N ILE A 114 -13.03 -11.51 9.36
CA ILE A 114 -14.01 -10.81 8.51
C ILE A 114 -13.42 -9.53 7.91
N ALA A 115 -12.83 -8.68 8.76
CA ALA A 115 -12.27 -7.41 8.32
C ALA A 115 -11.07 -7.61 7.39
N LEU A 116 -10.27 -8.66 7.62
CA LEU A 116 -9.18 -9.07 6.71
C LEU A 116 -9.70 -9.54 5.36
N SER A 117 -10.83 -10.25 5.33
CA SER A 117 -11.48 -10.67 4.08
C SER A 117 -11.93 -9.45 3.25
N PHE A 118 -12.47 -8.41 3.90
CA PHE A 118 -12.81 -7.15 3.24
C PHE A 118 -11.58 -6.44 2.67
N VAL A 119 -10.48 -6.36 3.43
CA VAL A 119 -9.21 -5.79 2.95
C VAL A 119 -8.72 -6.54 1.71
N PHE A 120 -8.75 -7.87 1.74
CA PHE A 120 -8.30 -8.69 0.63
C PHE A 120 -9.15 -8.46 -0.63
N LEU A 121 -10.49 -8.46 -0.50
CA LEU A 121 -11.42 -8.19 -1.60
C LEU A 121 -11.23 -6.78 -2.17
N LEU A 122 -11.05 -5.77 -1.33
CA LEU A 122 -10.81 -4.40 -1.76
C LEU A 122 -9.51 -4.28 -2.55
N ASN A 123 -8.43 -4.92 -2.08
CA ASN A 123 -7.16 -4.91 -2.79
C ASN A 123 -7.26 -5.57 -4.17
N LEU A 124 -7.96 -6.71 -4.28
CA LEU A 124 -8.22 -7.38 -5.55
C LEU A 124 -9.03 -6.49 -6.49
N LEU A 125 -10.12 -5.90 -6.00
CA LEU A 125 -10.96 -5.01 -6.79
C LEU A 125 -10.14 -3.84 -7.36
N LEU A 126 -9.36 -3.16 -6.50
CA LEU A 126 -8.51 -2.06 -6.92
C LEU A 126 -7.46 -2.49 -7.95
N LEU A 127 -6.85 -3.66 -7.77
CA LEU A 127 -5.86 -4.20 -8.71
C LEU A 127 -6.49 -4.49 -10.08
N PHE A 128 -7.65 -5.16 -10.11
CA PHE A 128 -8.37 -5.45 -11.35
C PHE A 128 -8.84 -4.18 -12.05
N THR A 129 -9.38 -3.20 -11.32
CA THR A 129 -9.79 -1.91 -11.89
C THR A 129 -8.58 -1.17 -12.46
N ALA A 130 -7.45 -1.11 -11.74
CA ALA A 130 -6.25 -0.46 -12.22
C ALA A 130 -5.71 -1.11 -13.50
N LEU A 131 -5.65 -2.45 -13.54
CA LEU A 131 -5.22 -3.20 -14.73
C LEU A 131 -6.16 -2.97 -15.92
N PHE A 132 -7.47 -3.04 -15.69
CA PHE A 132 -8.47 -2.79 -16.72
C PHE A 132 -8.29 -1.39 -17.33
N LEU A 133 -8.22 -0.35 -16.49
CA LEU A 133 -8.03 1.03 -16.94
C LEU A 133 -6.71 1.21 -17.72
N PHE A 134 -5.62 0.60 -17.24
CA PHE A 134 -4.33 0.67 -17.94
C PHE A 134 -4.42 0.07 -19.35
N LEU A 135 -5.04 -1.11 -19.47
CA LEU A 135 -5.16 -1.82 -20.74
C LEU A 135 -6.11 -1.09 -21.70
N SER A 136 -7.25 -0.57 -21.23
CA SER A 136 -8.19 0.17 -22.07
C SER A 136 -7.57 1.43 -22.68
N VAL A 137 -6.76 2.16 -21.92
CA VAL A 137 -6.05 3.35 -22.41
C VAL A 137 -5.00 2.97 -23.46
N ASN A 138 -4.26 1.88 -23.26
CA ASN A 138 -3.23 1.46 -24.20
C ASN A 138 -3.82 0.84 -25.48
N ALA A 139 -4.91 0.07 -25.37
CA ALA A 139 -5.61 -0.49 -26.52
C ALA A 139 -6.20 0.61 -27.42
N SER A 140 -6.84 1.63 -26.83
CA SER A 140 -7.37 2.77 -27.60
C SER A 140 -6.27 3.60 -28.26
N ALA A 141 -5.11 3.78 -27.61
CA ALA A 141 -3.95 4.44 -28.20
C ALA A 141 -3.37 3.64 -29.39
N LEU A 142 -3.30 2.30 -29.26
CA LEU A 142 -2.79 1.41 -30.31
C LEU A 142 -3.70 1.44 -31.55
N ILE A 143 -5.02 1.30 -31.36
CA ILE A 143 -6.00 1.29 -32.46
C ILE A 143 -5.94 2.60 -33.26
N LYS A 144 -5.86 3.75 -32.60
CA LYS A 144 -5.72 5.05 -33.26
C LYS A 144 -4.45 5.16 -34.11
N ARG A 145 -3.37 4.47 -33.74
CA ARG A 145 -2.09 4.48 -34.45
C ARG A 145 -2.09 3.61 -35.73
N PHE A 146 -3.04 2.69 -35.86
CA PHE A 146 -3.20 1.84 -37.05
C PHE A 146 -4.30 2.32 -38.01
N MET A 147 -5.18 3.23 -37.59
CA MET A 147 -6.27 3.79 -38.41
C MET A 147 -5.93 5.14 -39.07
N LEU A 148 -4.73 5.68 -38.84
CA LEU A 148 -4.16 6.88 -39.46
C LEU A 148 -2.93 6.49 -40.29
#